data_AF-A0AAD4KZ42-F1
#
_entry.id   AF-A0AAD4KZ42-F1
#
_cell.length_a   1.000
_cell.length_b   1.000
_cell.length_c   1.000
_cell.angle_alpha   90.00
_cell.angle_beta   90.00
_cell.angle_gamma   90.00
#
_symmetry.space_group_name_H-M   'P 1'
#
loop_
_entity.id
_entity.type
_entity.pdbx_description
1 polymer ?
#
loop_
_entity_poly.entity_id
_entity_poly.type
_entity_poly.pdbx_seq_one_letter_code
_entity_poly.pdbx_strand_id
1 'polypeptide(L)'
;MLFYMTEIRKRAIAWAHDHDKVCASFTSRPVHLSRHFCVIEMPLDLPDSAITGTPEMLLKSHENLDADGWSKDKTIRPVSGQRVQLMLCMIREEALELKLRPPAPDLEAKAGRILRKLKSTWQSIPSHMKYDSAQQRAGQIKTAMILHSLRLEYLCTEFLLHTLLAISSKISRERLLLTAHEIVNTVLLPIRKRDLLHSHRADMEWAVSGVIPEIPEPAHEIPILPQPKGQNRNRGVRIMQGDLPDPTGLQKM
;
A
#
# COMPACT_ATOMS: atom_id res chain seq x y z
N MET A 1 7.75 34.14 10.01
CA MET A 1 8.80 33.26 9.44
C MET A 1 8.88 31.88 10.11
N LEU A 2 8.86 31.79 11.46
CA LEU A 2 8.95 30.50 12.17
C LEU A 2 7.77 29.55 11.89
N PHE A 3 6.55 30.07 11.77
CA PHE A 3 5.36 29.27 11.44
C PHE A 3 5.46 28.61 10.07
N TYR A 4 5.80 29.39 9.02
CA TYR A 4 6.02 28.88 7.66
C TYR A 4 6.99 27.69 7.64
N MET A 5 8.17 27.85 8.24
CA MET A 5 9.18 26.79 8.27
C MET A 5 8.69 25.54 9.02
N THR A 6 7.89 25.74 10.06
CA THR A 6 7.31 24.63 10.83
C THR A 6 6.30 23.85 9.99
N GLU A 7 5.35 24.52 9.35
CA GLU A 7 4.34 23.84 8.51
C GLU A 7 4.97 23.18 7.28
N ILE A 8 5.95 23.81 6.63
CA ILE A 8 6.69 23.19 5.53
C ILE A 8 7.44 21.94 6.00
N ARG A 9 8.06 21.97 7.18
CA ARG A 9 8.74 20.79 7.76
C ARG A 9 7.75 19.65 8.01
N LYS A 10 6.58 19.93 8.60
CA LYS A 10 5.55 18.90 8.85
C LYS A 10 5.11 18.23 7.55
N ARG A 11 4.86 19.04 6.50
CA ARG A 11 4.50 18.55 5.17
C ARG A 11 5.63 17.73 4.53
N ALA A 12 6.88 18.17 4.64
CA ALA A 12 8.01 17.43 4.08
C ALA A 12 8.19 16.06 4.78
N ILE A 13 8.11 16.03 6.12
CA ILE A 13 8.20 14.79 6.90
C ILE A 13 7.04 13.85 6.55
N ALA A 14 5.81 14.37 6.42
CA ALA A 14 4.66 13.57 6.04
C ALA A 14 4.82 12.92 4.66
N TRP A 15 5.34 13.65 3.67
CA TRP A 15 5.67 13.10 2.34
C TRP A 15 6.76 12.03 2.40
N ALA A 16 7.88 12.32 3.09
CA ALA A 16 8.97 11.36 3.22
C ALA A 16 8.52 10.08 3.94
N HIS A 17 7.70 10.23 4.98
CA HIS A 17 7.15 9.12 5.74
C HIS A 17 6.23 8.24 4.87
N ASP A 18 5.35 8.83 4.08
CA ASP A 18 4.52 8.09 3.12
C ASP A 18 5.37 7.31 2.12
N HIS A 19 6.33 7.98 1.47
CA HIS A 19 7.18 7.37 0.45
C HIS A 19 7.99 6.18 0.99
N ASP A 20 8.51 6.29 2.21
CA ASP A 20 9.19 5.18 2.89
C ASP A 20 8.29 3.93 3.02
N LYS A 21 7.00 4.09 3.33
CA LYS A 21 6.07 2.96 3.53
C LYS A 21 5.64 2.35 2.20
N VAL A 22 5.52 3.19 1.18
CA VAL A 22 5.35 2.75 -0.21
C VAL A 22 6.55 1.87 -0.62
N CYS A 23 7.78 2.36 -0.45
CA CYS A 23 8.99 1.59 -0.77
C CYS A 23 9.13 0.29 0.05
N ALA A 24 8.84 0.33 1.35
CA ALA A 24 8.87 -0.84 2.22
C ALA A 24 7.82 -1.89 1.83
N SER A 25 6.65 -1.46 1.35
CA SER A 25 5.60 -2.35 0.86
C SER A 25 6.05 -3.19 -0.34
N PHE A 26 6.82 -2.60 -1.26
CA PHE A 26 7.32 -3.29 -2.46
C PHE A 26 8.52 -4.17 -2.19
N THR A 27 9.51 -3.62 -1.49
CA THR A 27 10.78 -4.31 -1.28
C THR A 27 10.70 -5.40 -0.21
N SER A 28 9.57 -5.49 0.52
CA SER A 28 9.42 -6.34 1.71
C SER A 28 10.55 -6.13 2.73
N ARG A 29 11.10 -4.91 2.78
CA ARG A 29 12.11 -4.48 3.74
C ARG A 29 11.46 -3.77 4.93
N PRO A 30 12.15 -3.70 6.08
CA PRO A 30 11.73 -2.84 7.19
C PRO A 30 11.57 -1.39 6.75
N VAL A 31 10.62 -0.68 7.37
CA VAL A 31 10.44 0.76 7.20
C VAL A 31 11.68 1.50 7.73
N HIS A 32 12.21 2.47 6.97
CA HIS A 32 13.41 3.20 7.36
C HIS A 32 13.08 4.42 8.23
N LEU A 33 11.95 5.10 7.97
CA LEU A 33 11.51 6.28 8.73
C LEU A 33 10.46 5.89 9.78
N SER A 34 10.84 5.07 10.76
CA SER A 34 9.85 4.57 11.71
C SER A 34 9.28 5.67 12.62
N ARG A 35 7.96 5.64 12.88
CA ARG A 35 7.27 6.54 13.82
C ARG A 35 7.83 6.45 15.25
N HIS A 36 8.53 5.37 15.59
CA HIS A 36 9.16 5.21 16.90
C HIS A 36 10.36 6.13 17.11
N PHE A 37 10.99 6.59 16.03
CA PHE A 37 12.21 7.40 16.07
C PHE A 37 12.06 8.77 15.39
N CYS A 38 11.00 8.96 14.61
CA CYS A 38 10.69 10.22 13.94
C CYS A 38 9.56 10.97 14.66
N VAL A 39 9.74 12.27 14.89
CA VAL A 39 8.66 13.16 15.32
C VAL A 39 7.77 13.45 14.11
N ILE A 40 6.57 12.88 14.13
CA ILE A 40 5.58 13.02 13.07
C ILE A 40 4.43 13.88 13.59
N GLU A 41 4.30 15.07 13.04
CA GLU A 41 3.21 15.99 13.36
C GLU A 41 2.27 16.15 12.17
N MET A 42 0.98 16.23 12.44
CA MET A 42 -0.01 16.44 11.38
C MET A 42 0.10 17.87 10.82
N PRO A 43 0.27 18.07 9.50
CA PRO A 43 0.29 19.40 8.91
C PRO A 43 -1.11 20.01 8.96
N LEU A 44 -1.23 21.34 9.12
CA LEU A 44 -2.52 22.01 9.09
C LEU A 44 -3.08 22.08 7.66
N ASP A 45 -4.40 21.97 7.51
CA ASP A 45 -5.10 22.08 6.22
C ASP A 45 -5.22 23.54 5.74
N LEU A 46 -4.06 24.20 5.61
CA LEU A 46 -3.93 25.58 5.15
C LEU A 46 -3.57 25.61 3.66
N PRO A 47 -4.12 26.53 2.85
CA PRO A 47 -3.67 26.70 1.49
C PRO A 47 -2.24 27.25 1.45
N ASP A 48 -1.44 26.86 0.46
CA ASP A 48 -0.04 27.28 0.31
C ASP A 48 0.09 28.81 0.26
N SER A 49 -0.88 29.47 -0.39
CA SER A 49 -0.98 30.92 -0.47
C SER A 49 -1.20 31.61 0.88
N ALA A 50 -1.79 30.94 1.87
CA ALA A 50 -1.89 31.50 3.22
C ALA A 50 -0.60 31.34 4.02
N ILE A 51 0.18 30.28 3.78
CA ILE A 51 1.45 30.05 4.49
C ILE A 51 2.54 30.99 3.95
N THR A 52 2.53 31.29 2.65
CA THR A 52 3.48 32.23 2.01
C THR A 52 2.95 33.66 1.90
N GLY A 53 1.68 33.88 2.25
CA GLY A 53 1.00 35.16 2.12
C GLY A 53 1.21 36.12 3.29
N THR A 54 0.31 37.10 3.40
CA THR A 54 0.39 38.10 4.46
C THR A 54 -0.08 37.53 5.81
N PRO A 55 0.33 38.13 6.95
CA PRO A 55 -0.12 37.72 8.27
C PRO A 55 -1.65 37.67 8.42
N GLU A 56 -2.38 38.57 7.75
CA GLU A 56 -3.85 38.64 7.79
C GLU A 56 -4.48 37.45 7.04
N MET A 57 -3.92 37.07 5.88
CA MET A 57 -4.35 35.88 5.13
C MET A 57 -4.12 34.60 5.94
N LEU A 58 -2.99 34.53 6.63
CA LEU A 58 -2.65 33.40 7.49
C LEU A 58 -3.61 33.32 8.68
N LEU A 59 -3.84 34.43 9.38
CA LEU A 59 -4.74 34.48 10.54
C LEU A 59 -6.16 34.05 10.15
N LYS A 60 -6.70 34.62 9.06
CA LYS A 60 -8.03 34.27 8.55
C LYS A 60 -8.14 32.78 8.20
N SER A 61 -7.09 32.23 7.57
CA SER A 61 -7.07 30.81 7.20
C SER A 61 -6.96 29.91 8.44
N HIS A 62 -6.23 30.35 9.47
CA HIS A 62 -6.09 29.67 10.75
C HIS A 62 -7.42 29.65 11.54
N GLU A 63 -8.16 30.75 11.56
CA GLU A 63 -9.50 30.83 12.18
C GLU A 63 -10.52 29.91 11.49
N ASN A 64 -10.33 29.65 10.19
CA ASN A 64 -11.14 28.73 9.41
C ASN A 64 -10.84 27.25 9.67
N LEU A 65 -9.86 26.92 10.53
CA LEU A 65 -9.58 25.55 10.92
C LEU A 65 -10.52 25.07 12.04
N ASP A 66 -10.86 23.80 12.04
CA ASP A 66 -11.49 23.12 13.16
C ASP A 66 -10.47 22.70 14.24
N ALA A 67 -10.96 22.07 15.31
CA ALA A 67 -10.12 21.66 16.44
C ALA A 67 -9.06 20.61 16.07
N ASP A 68 -9.29 19.83 15.01
CA ASP A 68 -8.37 18.81 14.51
C ASP A 68 -7.41 19.36 13.43
N GLY A 69 -7.55 20.65 13.06
CA GLY A 69 -6.74 21.32 12.06
C GLY A 69 -7.17 21.07 10.61
N TRP A 70 -8.40 20.61 10.38
CA TRP A 70 -9.02 20.59 9.05
C TRP A 70 -9.64 21.93 8.71
N SER A 71 -9.67 22.29 7.44
CA SER A 71 -10.38 23.49 7.02
C SER A 71 -11.89 23.24 6.99
N LYS A 72 -12.65 24.23 7.47
CA LYS A 72 -14.11 24.24 7.45
C LYS A 72 -14.70 24.47 6.05
N ASP A 73 -13.90 24.92 5.09
CA ASP A 73 -14.35 25.22 3.72
C ASP A 73 -14.60 23.97 2.85
N LYS A 74 -14.27 22.77 3.36
CA LYS A 74 -14.42 21.46 2.69
C LYS A 74 -13.71 21.38 1.32
N THR A 75 -12.77 22.29 1.06
CA THR A 75 -12.00 22.30 -0.19
C THR A 75 -10.90 21.26 -0.11
N ILE A 76 -10.86 20.36 -1.08
CA ILE A 76 -9.85 19.31 -1.12
C ILE A 76 -8.56 19.90 -1.69
N ARG A 77 -7.58 20.12 -0.82
CA ARG A 77 -6.24 20.55 -1.18
C ARG A 77 -5.28 19.36 -1.16
N PRO A 78 -4.09 19.48 -1.81
CA PRO A 78 -3.03 18.49 -1.66
C PRO A 78 -2.67 18.21 -0.20
N VAL A 79 -2.61 19.23 0.65
CA VAL A 79 -2.36 19.04 2.10
C VAL A 79 -3.50 18.31 2.82
N SER A 80 -4.76 18.52 2.42
CA SER A 80 -5.89 17.76 2.98
C SER A 80 -5.71 16.27 2.66
N GLY A 81 -5.31 15.95 1.43
CA GLY A 81 -4.97 14.60 1.01
C GLY A 81 -3.81 14.03 1.82
N GLN A 82 -2.73 14.79 1.94
CA GLN A 82 -1.55 14.41 2.71
C GLN A 82 -1.88 14.09 4.18
N ARG A 83 -2.76 14.86 4.82
CA ARG A 83 -3.21 14.58 6.20
C ARG A 83 -3.85 13.19 6.31
N VAL A 84 -4.79 12.89 5.40
CA VAL A 84 -5.42 11.55 5.36
C VAL A 84 -4.38 10.47 5.09
N GLN A 85 -3.50 10.70 4.13
CA GLN A 85 -2.47 9.74 3.76
C GLN A 85 -1.57 9.43 4.95
N LEU A 86 -1.08 10.44 5.67
CA LEU A 86 -0.27 10.24 6.88
C LEU A 86 -1.00 9.42 7.96
N MET A 87 -2.29 9.65 8.18
CA MET A 87 -3.11 8.85 9.10
C MET A 87 -3.14 7.37 8.70
N LEU A 88 -3.27 7.09 7.40
CA LEU A 88 -3.25 5.72 6.88
C LEU A 88 -1.85 5.11 6.91
N CYS A 89 -0.79 5.87 6.57
CA CYS A 89 0.59 5.41 6.56
C CYS A 89 1.06 4.96 7.95
N MET A 90 0.64 5.65 9.02
CA MET A 90 0.97 5.22 10.39
C MET A 90 0.38 3.84 10.71
N ILE A 91 -0.83 3.55 10.22
CA ILE A 91 -1.48 2.24 10.40
C ILE A 91 -0.82 1.19 9.49
N ARG A 92 -0.45 1.58 8.27
CA ARG A 92 0.29 0.72 7.35
C ARG A 92 1.64 0.32 7.88
N GLU A 93 2.35 1.24 8.54
CA GLU A 93 3.60 0.95 9.22
C GLU A 93 3.43 -0.16 10.27
N GLU A 94 2.40 -0.07 11.12
CA GLU A 94 2.08 -1.15 12.08
C GLU A 94 1.81 -2.49 11.37
N ALA A 95 1.12 -2.47 10.23
CA ALA A 95 0.84 -3.67 9.45
C ALA A 95 2.10 -4.27 8.81
N LEU A 96 3.01 -3.43 8.29
CA LEU A 96 4.29 -3.84 7.71
C LEU A 96 5.23 -4.41 8.78
N GLU A 97 5.34 -3.74 9.93
CA GLU A 97 6.08 -4.25 11.10
C GLU A 97 5.57 -5.63 11.53
N LEU A 98 4.24 -5.82 11.50
CA LEU A 98 3.64 -7.10 11.84
C LEU A 98 3.95 -8.18 10.80
N LYS A 99 3.93 -7.84 9.50
CA LYS A 99 4.24 -8.75 8.39
C LYS A 99 5.69 -9.28 8.45
N LEU A 100 6.62 -8.43 8.89
CA LEU A 100 8.06 -8.77 8.97
C LEU A 100 8.45 -9.53 10.24
N ARG A 101 7.57 -9.58 11.24
CA ARG A 101 7.84 -10.31 12.48
C ARG A 101 7.84 -11.83 12.22
N PRO A 102 8.68 -12.60 12.94
CA PRO A 102 8.56 -14.06 12.96
C PRO A 102 7.14 -14.52 13.32
N PRO A 103 6.70 -15.69 12.83
CA PRO A 103 5.40 -16.25 13.18
C PRO A 103 5.21 -16.32 14.70
N ALA A 104 4.11 -15.74 15.19
CA ALA A 104 3.79 -15.69 16.61
C ALA A 104 2.30 -16.05 16.82
N PRO A 105 1.93 -16.71 17.93
CA PRO A 105 0.54 -17.09 18.20
C PRO A 105 -0.43 -15.90 18.27
N ASP A 106 0.08 -14.70 18.56
CA ASP A 106 -0.72 -13.48 18.71
C ASP A 106 -0.84 -12.65 17.42
N LEU A 107 -0.29 -13.16 16.29
CA LEU A 107 -0.30 -12.49 14.99
C LEU A 107 -1.72 -12.12 14.55
N GLU A 108 -2.66 -13.06 14.64
CA GLU A 108 -4.05 -12.87 14.22
C GLU A 108 -4.76 -11.82 15.08
N ALA A 109 -4.59 -11.88 16.40
CA ALA A 109 -5.18 -10.92 17.32
C ALA A 109 -4.64 -9.50 17.08
N LYS A 110 -3.34 -9.38 16.79
CA LYS A 110 -2.69 -8.11 16.42
C LYS A 110 -3.20 -7.59 15.08
N ALA A 111 -3.23 -8.41 14.03
CA ALA A 111 -3.73 -8.02 12.72
C ALA A 111 -5.20 -7.58 12.78
N GLY A 112 -6.04 -8.29 13.54
CA GLY A 112 -7.44 -7.92 13.76
C GLY A 112 -7.61 -6.59 14.51
N ARG A 113 -6.73 -6.27 15.48
CA ARG A 113 -6.72 -4.93 16.12
C ARG A 113 -6.36 -3.83 15.14
N ILE A 114 -5.30 -4.02 14.35
CA ILE A 114 -4.85 -3.02 13.36
C ILE A 114 -5.95 -2.80 12.31
N LEU A 115 -6.63 -3.86 11.88
CA LEU A 115 -7.76 -3.75 10.94
C LEU A 115 -8.94 -2.95 11.52
N ARG A 116 -9.27 -3.14 12.80
CA ARG A 116 -10.29 -2.31 13.47
C ARG A 116 -9.85 -0.85 13.57
N LYS A 117 -8.57 -0.60 13.87
CA LYS A 117 -7.99 0.75 13.89
C LYS A 117 -8.10 1.40 12.51
N LEU A 118 -7.71 0.70 11.44
CA LEU A 118 -7.85 1.15 10.05
C LEU A 118 -9.29 1.58 9.73
N LYS A 119 -10.27 0.74 10.06
CA LYS A 119 -11.68 1.04 9.82
C LYS A 119 -12.17 2.23 10.63
N SER A 120 -11.80 2.30 11.91
CA SER A 120 -12.18 3.42 12.78
C SER A 120 -11.58 4.75 12.28
N THR A 121 -10.30 4.76 11.93
CA THR A 121 -9.61 5.92 11.36
C THR A 121 -10.20 6.31 10.02
N TRP A 122 -10.56 5.33 9.17
CA TRP A 122 -11.28 5.62 7.95
C TRP A 122 -12.62 6.30 8.23
N GLN A 123 -13.37 5.85 9.24
CA GLN A 123 -14.63 6.47 9.59
C GLN A 123 -14.50 7.89 10.14
N SER A 124 -13.43 8.21 10.88
CA SER A 124 -13.21 9.56 11.41
C SER A 124 -12.81 10.60 10.36
N ILE A 125 -12.35 10.17 9.18
CA ILE A 125 -11.99 11.10 8.09
C ILE A 125 -13.23 11.87 7.62
N PRO A 126 -13.12 13.19 7.35
CA PRO A 126 -14.22 13.98 6.82
C PRO A 126 -14.85 13.35 5.57
N SER A 127 -16.18 13.38 5.48
CA SER A 127 -16.91 12.70 4.40
C SER A 127 -16.51 13.18 2.99
N HIS A 128 -16.20 14.46 2.84
CA HIS A 128 -15.74 15.03 1.57
C HIS A 128 -14.34 14.53 1.14
N MET A 129 -13.54 14.00 2.07
CA MET A 129 -12.22 13.41 1.82
C MET A 129 -12.27 11.90 1.55
N LYS A 130 -13.44 11.28 1.66
CA LYS A 130 -13.64 9.87 1.32
C LYS A 130 -13.99 9.76 -0.15
N TYR A 131 -13.42 8.76 -0.81
CA TYR A 131 -13.76 8.47 -2.20
C TYR A 131 -15.24 8.11 -2.33
N ASP A 132 -15.99 8.97 -3.02
CA ASP A 132 -17.30 8.65 -3.55
C ASP A 132 -17.25 8.70 -5.09
N SER A 133 -17.70 7.60 -5.72
CA SER A 133 -17.89 7.48 -7.16
C SER A 133 -18.72 8.62 -7.78
N ALA A 134 -19.58 9.30 -7.01
CA ALA A 134 -20.34 10.47 -7.45
C ALA A 134 -19.48 11.73 -7.60
N GLN A 135 -18.46 11.92 -6.75
CA GLN A 135 -17.58 13.11 -6.76
C GLN A 135 -16.65 13.16 -7.98
N GLN A 136 -16.39 12.00 -8.63
CA GLN A 136 -15.68 11.94 -9.91
C GLN A 136 -16.38 12.70 -11.06
N ARG A 137 -17.69 12.97 -10.94
CA ARG A 137 -18.48 13.59 -12.01
C ARG A 137 -18.44 15.12 -12.02
N ALA A 138 -17.91 15.75 -10.96
CA ALA A 138 -18.04 17.20 -10.73
C ALA A 138 -16.86 18.07 -11.23
N GLY A 139 -15.90 17.53 -11.98
CA GLY A 139 -15.05 18.37 -12.85
C GLY A 139 -13.69 18.84 -12.33
N GLN A 140 -13.05 18.18 -11.35
CA GLN A 140 -11.65 18.48 -10.99
C GLN A 140 -10.78 17.22 -10.95
N ILE A 141 -9.97 17.01 -11.99
CA ILE A 141 -9.06 15.88 -12.14
C ILE A 141 -8.15 15.69 -10.91
N LYS A 142 -7.51 16.76 -10.44
CA LYS A 142 -6.56 16.71 -9.32
C LYS A 142 -7.21 16.21 -8.03
N THR A 143 -8.38 16.76 -7.71
CA THR A 143 -9.19 16.35 -6.56
C THR A 143 -9.60 14.88 -6.65
N ALA A 144 -10.04 14.44 -7.84
CA ALA A 144 -10.39 13.06 -8.07
C ALA A 144 -9.18 12.12 -7.91
N MET A 145 -7.98 12.54 -8.35
CA MET A 145 -6.74 11.78 -8.16
C MET A 145 -6.38 11.63 -6.68
N ILE A 146 -6.45 12.72 -5.90
CA ILE A 146 -6.18 12.67 -4.47
C ILE A 146 -7.10 11.65 -3.80
N LEU A 147 -8.42 11.78 -3.96
CA LEU A 147 -9.40 10.87 -3.35
C LEU A 147 -9.18 9.42 -3.78
N HIS A 148 -8.78 9.22 -5.04
CA HIS A 148 -8.47 7.91 -5.58
C HIS A 148 -7.26 7.28 -4.90
N SER A 149 -6.14 8.01 -4.82
CA SER A 149 -4.93 7.57 -4.13
C SER A 149 -5.20 7.23 -2.66
N LEU A 150 -6.01 8.02 -1.96
CA LEU A 150 -6.39 7.74 -0.56
C LEU A 150 -7.20 6.46 -0.40
N ARG A 151 -8.17 6.23 -1.30
CA ARG A 151 -8.96 4.98 -1.28
C ARG A 151 -8.08 3.77 -1.50
N LEU A 152 -7.13 3.90 -2.41
CA LEU A 152 -6.21 2.85 -2.79
C LEU A 152 -5.23 2.51 -1.67
N GLU A 153 -4.70 3.52 -0.99
CA GLU A 153 -3.86 3.37 0.20
C GLU A 153 -4.59 2.61 1.32
N TYR A 154 -5.86 2.97 1.57
CA TYR A 154 -6.73 2.24 2.51
C TYR A 154 -6.90 0.77 2.08
N LEU A 155 -7.23 0.53 0.81
CA LEU A 155 -7.51 -0.80 0.28
C LEU A 155 -6.28 -1.71 0.33
N CYS A 156 -5.11 -1.20 -0.04
CA CYS A 156 -3.85 -1.93 0.03
C CYS A 156 -3.50 -2.32 1.47
N THR A 157 -3.72 -1.41 2.42
CA THR A 157 -3.50 -1.71 3.86
C THR A 157 -4.50 -2.74 4.38
N GLU A 158 -5.78 -2.64 3.99
CA GLU A 158 -6.80 -3.64 4.33
C GLU A 158 -6.48 -5.02 3.73
N PHE A 159 -6.04 -5.06 2.47
CA PHE A 159 -5.62 -6.29 1.78
C PHE A 159 -4.42 -6.94 2.47
N LEU A 160 -3.42 -6.16 2.85
CA LEU A 160 -2.25 -6.64 3.60
C LEU A 160 -2.68 -7.31 4.91
N LEU A 161 -3.56 -6.66 5.67
CA LEU A 161 -4.07 -7.20 6.94
C LEU A 161 -4.93 -8.46 6.73
N HIS A 162 -5.77 -8.48 5.70
CA HIS A 162 -6.53 -9.68 5.35
C HIS A 162 -5.64 -10.84 4.92
N THR A 163 -4.51 -10.57 4.27
CA THR A 163 -3.52 -11.60 3.92
C THR A 163 -2.94 -12.24 5.18
N LEU A 164 -2.62 -11.44 6.21
CA LEU A 164 -2.14 -11.95 7.50
C LEU A 164 -3.21 -12.78 8.23
N LEU A 165 -4.50 -12.45 8.05
CA LEU A 165 -5.63 -13.16 8.67
C LEU A 165 -6.11 -14.38 7.87
N ALA A 166 -5.76 -14.48 6.59
CA ALA A 166 -6.24 -15.52 5.68
C ALA A 166 -5.71 -16.91 6.02
N ILE A 167 -4.60 -16.98 6.78
CA ILE A 167 -4.02 -18.24 7.26
C ILE A 167 -4.98 -18.96 8.22
N SER A 168 -5.80 -18.21 8.99
CA SER A 168 -6.62 -18.76 10.06
C SER A 168 -8.11 -18.90 9.72
N SER A 169 -8.64 -18.18 8.72
CA SER A 169 -10.09 -18.09 8.51
C SER A 169 -10.53 -18.08 7.04
N LYS A 170 -11.58 -18.86 6.75
CA LYS A 170 -12.26 -18.88 5.43
C LYS A 170 -12.92 -17.53 5.10
N ILE A 171 -13.47 -16.83 6.10
CA ILE A 171 -14.11 -15.51 5.92
C ILE A 171 -13.07 -14.47 5.48
N SER A 172 -11.87 -14.53 6.03
CA SER A 172 -10.76 -13.64 5.65
C SER A 172 -10.33 -13.83 4.20
N ARG A 173 -10.40 -15.06 3.66
CA ARG A 173 -10.09 -15.34 2.24
C ARG A 173 -11.12 -14.73 1.28
N GLU A 174 -12.40 -14.77 1.63
CA GLU A 174 -13.44 -14.13 0.82
C GLU A 174 -13.26 -12.61 0.81
N ARG A 175 -13.02 -12.01 1.99
CA ARG A 175 -12.72 -10.57 2.11
C ARG A 175 -11.47 -10.18 1.32
N LEU A 176 -10.42 -11.01 1.34
CA LEU A 176 -9.21 -10.79 0.56
C LEU A 176 -9.50 -10.67 -0.94
N LEU A 177 -10.33 -11.57 -1.49
CA LEU A 177 -10.71 -11.55 -2.91
C LEU A 177 -11.55 -10.32 -3.26
N LEU A 178 -12.50 -9.95 -2.41
CA LEU A 178 -13.32 -8.75 -2.59
C LEU A 178 -12.44 -7.49 -2.58
N THR A 179 -11.54 -7.36 -1.61
CA THR A 179 -10.61 -6.23 -1.52
C THR A 179 -9.68 -6.19 -2.73
N ALA A 180 -9.16 -7.34 -3.20
CA ALA A 180 -8.33 -7.39 -4.41
C ALA A 180 -9.09 -6.92 -5.66
N HIS A 181 -10.35 -7.35 -5.82
CA HIS A 181 -11.20 -6.91 -6.92
C HIS A 181 -11.48 -5.41 -6.85
N GLU A 182 -11.72 -4.86 -5.66
CA GLU A 182 -11.86 -3.42 -5.45
C GLU A 182 -10.58 -2.64 -5.77
N ILE A 183 -9.40 -3.16 -5.41
CA ILE A 183 -8.10 -2.56 -5.76
C ILE A 183 -7.98 -2.47 -7.29
N VAL A 184 -8.21 -3.57 -8.00
CA VAL A 184 -8.12 -3.61 -9.47
C VAL A 184 -9.11 -2.63 -10.10
N ASN A 185 -10.37 -2.63 -9.66
CA ASN A 185 -11.37 -1.69 -10.17
C ASN A 185 -11.00 -0.24 -9.90
N THR A 186 -10.42 0.05 -8.73
CA THR A 186 -9.91 1.37 -8.37
C THR A 186 -8.79 1.73 -9.36
N VAL A 187 -7.71 0.98 -9.44
CA VAL A 187 -6.56 1.25 -10.33
C VAL A 187 -6.94 1.41 -11.81
N LEU A 188 -7.93 0.64 -12.30
CA LEU A 188 -8.37 0.71 -13.69
C LEU A 188 -9.11 2.00 -14.06
N LEU A 189 -9.73 2.71 -13.10
CA LEU A 189 -10.51 3.91 -13.38
C LEU A 189 -9.68 5.08 -13.93
N PRO A 190 -8.52 5.44 -13.35
CA PRO A 190 -7.59 6.41 -13.93
C PRO A 190 -7.04 5.98 -15.29
N ILE A 191 -6.71 4.69 -15.45
CA ILE A 191 -6.14 4.16 -16.69
C ILE A 191 -7.11 4.31 -17.87
N ARG A 192 -8.42 4.13 -17.63
CA ARG A 192 -9.45 4.35 -18.67
C ARG A 192 -9.62 5.81 -19.08
N LYS A 193 -9.17 6.76 -18.25
CA LYS A 193 -9.23 8.20 -18.52
C LYS A 193 -7.86 8.78 -18.89
N ARG A 194 -6.88 7.93 -19.21
CA ARG A 194 -5.47 8.29 -19.43
C ARG A 194 -5.28 9.44 -20.43
N ASP A 195 -6.11 9.50 -21.48
CA ASP A 195 -6.07 10.56 -22.48
C ASP A 195 -6.43 11.95 -21.91
N LEU A 196 -7.31 12.00 -20.91
CA LEU A 196 -7.69 13.23 -20.18
C LEU A 196 -6.64 13.64 -19.12
N LEU A 197 -5.73 12.73 -18.78
CA LEU A 197 -4.78 12.84 -17.68
C LEU A 197 -3.35 13.04 -18.19
N HIS A 198 -3.16 13.20 -19.49
CA HIS A 198 -1.85 13.29 -20.15
C HIS A 198 -0.99 14.46 -19.64
N SER A 199 -1.60 15.52 -19.11
CA SER A 199 -0.90 16.66 -18.49
C SER A 199 -0.49 16.42 -17.03
N HIS A 200 -0.98 15.35 -16.39
CA HIS A 200 -0.70 14.97 -15.00
C HIS A 200 0.03 13.62 -14.92
N ARG A 201 0.72 13.27 -16.01
CA ARG A 201 1.32 11.95 -16.23
C ARG A 201 2.40 11.60 -15.20
N ALA A 202 3.21 12.58 -14.78
CA ALA A 202 4.22 12.37 -13.74
C ALA A 202 3.58 12.03 -12.38
N ASP A 203 2.54 12.77 -11.96
CA ASP A 203 1.83 12.51 -10.71
C ASP A 203 1.10 11.14 -10.73
N MET A 204 0.61 10.73 -11.91
CA MET A 204 0.03 9.40 -12.16
C MET A 204 1.07 8.28 -12.10
N GLU A 205 2.24 8.47 -12.72
CA GLU A 205 3.30 7.46 -12.76
C GLU A 205 3.81 7.15 -11.35
N TRP A 206 3.95 8.16 -10.47
CA TRP A 206 4.28 7.94 -9.06
C TRP A 206 3.13 7.32 -8.26
N ALA A 207 1.88 7.76 -8.45
CA ALA A 207 0.72 7.20 -7.75
C ALA A 207 0.42 5.75 -8.15
N VAL A 208 0.65 5.37 -9.41
CA VAL A 208 0.48 4.01 -9.92
C VAL A 208 1.65 3.11 -9.52
N SER A 209 2.88 3.61 -9.58
CA SER A 209 4.07 2.88 -9.11
C SER A 209 4.05 2.69 -7.59
N GLY A 210 3.33 3.54 -6.85
CA GLY A 210 3.10 3.41 -5.41
C GLY A 210 2.09 2.32 -5.01
N VAL A 211 1.33 1.78 -5.98
CA VAL A 211 0.19 0.88 -5.71
C VAL A 211 0.35 -0.50 -6.34
N ILE A 212 0.92 -0.60 -7.55
CA ILE A 212 1.03 -1.88 -8.25
C ILE A 212 2.23 -2.64 -7.69
N PRO A 213 2.04 -3.79 -7.00
CA PRO A 213 3.17 -4.66 -6.70
C PRO A 213 3.81 -5.03 -8.03
N GLU A 214 5.10 -4.72 -8.20
CA GLU A 214 5.87 -5.27 -9.30
C GLU A 214 5.62 -6.78 -9.31
N ILE A 215 4.89 -7.24 -10.32
CA ILE A 215 4.92 -8.66 -10.69
C ILE A 215 6.37 -8.86 -11.11
N PRO A 216 7.13 -9.73 -10.43
CA PRO A 216 8.50 -9.97 -10.85
C PRO A 216 8.45 -10.38 -12.32
N GLU A 217 9.15 -9.64 -13.18
CA GLU A 217 9.35 -10.10 -14.55
C GLU A 217 9.89 -11.54 -14.48
N PRO A 218 9.38 -12.44 -15.33
CA PRO A 218 9.95 -13.77 -15.41
C PRO A 218 11.44 -13.58 -15.69
N ALA A 219 12.27 -14.07 -14.77
CA ALA A 219 13.71 -14.06 -14.90
C ALA A 219 14.05 -14.42 -16.35
N HIS A 220 14.80 -13.53 -17.01
CA HIS A 220 15.31 -13.77 -18.34
C HIS A 220 15.74 -15.22 -18.47
N GLU A 221 15.23 -15.85 -19.53
CA GLU A 221 15.44 -17.23 -19.92
C GLU A 221 16.79 -17.74 -19.43
N ILE A 222 16.76 -18.73 -18.53
CA ILE A 222 17.92 -19.53 -18.17
C ILE A 222 18.49 -20.02 -19.51
N PRO A 223 19.75 -19.70 -19.87
CA PRO A 223 20.32 -20.17 -21.12
C PRO A 223 20.29 -21.70 -21.12
N ILE A 224 19.52 -22.26 -22.04
CA ILE A 224 19.47 -23.70 -22.28
C ILE A 224 20.89 -24.11 -22.68
N LEU A 225 21.58 -24.82 -21.79
CA LEU A 225 22.85 -25.46 -22.09
C LEU A 225 22.67 -26.34 -23.35
N PRO A 226 23.55 -26.23 -24.35
CA PRO A 226 23.40 -27.01 -25.57
C PRO A 226 23.55 -28.50 -25.25
N GLN A 227 22.51 -29.26 -25.59
CA GLN A 227 22.51 -30.72 -25.53
C GLN A 227 23.61 -31.28 -26.46
N PRO A 228 24.43 -32.24 -26.01
CA PRO A 228 25.45 -32.85 -26.86
C PRO A 228 24.79 -33.65 -28.00
N LYS A 229 25.23 -33.36 -29.23
CA LYS A 229 24.80 -34.04 -30.46
C LYS A 229 25.13 -35.52 -30.41
N GLY A 230 24.19 -36.33 -30.90
CA GLY A 230 24.11 -37.77 -30.69
C GLY A 230 25.32 -38.62 -31.09
N GLN A 231 25.55 -39.67 -30.30
CA GLN A 231 26.29 -40.85 -30.71
C GLN A 231 25.28 -41.97 -31.00
N ASN A 232 25.07 -42.23 -32.28
CA ASN A 232 24.23 -43.30 -32.81
C ASN A 232 24.89 -44.66 -32.53
N ARG A 233 24.15 -45.67 -32.04
CA ARG A 233 24.40 -47.10 -32.35
C ARG A 233 23.32 -48.03 -31.78
N ASN A 234 22.46 -48.51 -32.68
CA ASN A 234 21.84 -49.82 -32.62
C ASN A 234 22.85 -50.89 -32.16
N ARG A 235 22.61 -51.55 -31.02
CA ARG A 235 22.87 -52.98 -30.79
C ARG A 235 21.88 -53.48 -29.74
N GLY A 236 21.14 -54.53 -30.09
CA GLY A 236 20.10 -55.10 -29.24
C GLY A 236 20.63 -56.05 -28.17
N VAL A 237 19.68 -56.92 -27.76
CA VAL A 237 19.82 -58.16 -26.97
C VAL A 237 19.43 -58.03 -25.48
N ARG A 238 18.16 -58.40 -25.23
CA ARG A 238 17.67 -59.52 -24.39
C ARG A 238 17.85 -59.46 -22.85
N ILE A 239 16.69 -59.33 -22.20
CA ILE A 239 16.18 -59.92 -20.93
C ILE A 239 17.18 -60.73 -20.10
N MET A 240 17.30 -60.38 -18.81
CA MET A 240 17.35 -61.35 -17.70
C MET A 240 16.59 -60.80 -16.48
N GLN A 241 15.65 -61.62 -16.02
CA GLN A 241 14.96 -61.60 -14.73
C GLN A 241 15.94 -61.64 -13.54
N GLY A 242 15.54 -61.06 -12.40
CA GLY A 242 16.30 -61.11 -11.14
C GLY A 242 15.61 -60.41 -9.98
N ASP A 243 14.55 -61.07 -9.49
CA ASP A 243 13.89 -61.08 -8.18
C ASP A 243 14.21 -60.06 -7.06
N LEU A 244 13.11 -59.57 -6.45
CA LEU A 244 13.00 -58.94 -5.13
C LEU A 244 13.56 -59.84 -4.01
N PRO A 245 13.90 -59.24 -2.86
CA PRO A 245 13.43 -59.83 -1.61
C PRO A 245 12.80 -58.79 -0.66
N ASP A 246 11.72 -59.22 -0.01
CA ASP A 246 11.23 -58.72 1.27
C ASP A 246 10.54 -59.91 2.00
N PRO A 247 10.06 -59.79 3.25
CA PRO A 247 10.77 -59.75 4.54
C PRO A 247 10.42 -60.98 5.40
N THR A 248 11.34 -61.49 6.26
CA THR A 248 10.94 -62.08 7.57
C THR A 248 12.13 -62.40 8.50
N GLY A 249 11.97 -62.13 9.80
CA GLY A 249 12.74 -62.74 10.90
C GLY A 249 13.50 -61.73 11.80
N LEU A 250 12.89 -61.16 12.83
CA LEU A 250 12.74 -61.67 14.22
C LEU A 250 13.84 -61.20 15.20
N GLN A 251 13.41 -60.27 16.09
CA GLN A 251 13.61 -60.21 17.55
C GLN A 251 15.00 -60.27 18.24
N LYS A 252 15.18 -59.26 19.11
CA LYS A 252 15.81 -59.27 20.46
C LYS A 252 17.33 -59.43 20.56
N MET A 253 18.00 -58.34 20.96
CA MET A 253 18.56 -58.12 22.31
C MET A 253 18.66 -56.63 22.58
#